data_AF-K0V5W5-F1
#
_entry.id   AF-K0V5W5-F1
#
_cell.length_a   1.000
_cell.length_b   1.000
_cell.length_c   1.000
_cell.angle_alpha   90.00
_cell.angle_beta   90.00
_cell.angle_gamma   90.00
#
_symmetry.space_group_name_H-M   'P 1'
#
loop_
_entity.id
_entity.type
_entity.pdbx_description
1 polymer ?
#
loop_
_entity_poly.entity_id
_entity_poly.type
_entity_poly.pdbx_seq_one_letter_code
_entity_poly.pdbx_strand_id
1 'polypeptide(L)'
;MRSVLRAAAEPLVVDLGYGALPVTTLELAARLQSVRTDVRVVGLEIHPDRVATAREMAGGSDVHFALGGFELAGLRPVLVRAFNVLRQYPVEAVPEAWATMTRRLAPGGLIVDGTCDELGRRCCWVLLDAHGPVSLTLACDPFGIERPSDLAERLPKVLIHHNVAGQ
;
A
#
# COMPACT_ATOMS: atom_id res chain seq x y z
N MET A 1 -10.35 -7.43 -3.52
CA MET A 1 -8.90 -7.62 -3.77
C MET A 1 -8.56 -8.97 -4.40
N ARG A 2 -8.78 -10.13 -3.75
CA ARG A 2 -8.42 -11.45 -4.30
C ARG A 2 -9.04 -11.74 -5.69
N SER A 3 -10.29 -11.33 -5.90
CA SER A 3 -10.98 -11.44 -7.19
C SER A 3 -10.31 -10.64 -8.30
N VAL A 4 -9.88 -9.40 -8.02
CA VAL A 4 -9.19 -8.52 -8.98
C VAL A 4 -7.89 -9.16 -9.45
N LEU A 5 -7.08 -9.65 -8.51
CA LEU A 5 -5.83 -10.33 -8.85
C LEU A 5 -6.04 -11.61 -9.66
N ARG A 6 -7.09 -12.39 -9.38
CA ARG A 6 -7.38 -13.63 -10.14
C ARG A 6 -7.91 -13.36 -11.54
N ALA A 7 -8.69 -12.29 -11.73
CA ALA A 7 -9.33 -11.98 -13.00
C ALA A 7 -8.45 -11.17 -13.97
N ALA A 8 -7.36 -10.57 -13.49
CA ALA A 8 -6.49 -9.72 -14.32
C ALA A 8 -5.86 -10.48 -15.51
N ALA A 9 -5.82 -9.90 -16.70
CA ALA A 9 -4.97 -10.46 -17.77
C ALA A 9 -3.49 -10.32 -17.40
N GLU A 10 -3.12 -9.16 -16.87
CA GLU A 10 -1.78 -8.83 -16.40
C GLU A 10 -1.78 -8.50 -14.89
N PRO A 11 -1.37 -9.44 -14.01
CA PRO A 11 -1.46 -9.29 -12.55
C PRO A 11 -0.29 -8.47 -11.99
N LEU A 12 -0.21 -7.20 -12.38
CA LEU A 12 0.81 -6.29 -11.87
C LEU A 12 0.38 -5.67 -10.54
N VAL A 13 1.20 -5.83 -9.51
CA VAL A 13 1.03 -5.21 -8.19
C VAL A 13 2.18 -4.24 -7.93
N VAL A 14 1.85 -3.06 -7.41
CA VAL A 14 2.84 -2.08 -6.96
C VAL A 14 2.77 -1.96 -5.44
N ASP A 15 3.93 -2.08 -4.79
CA ASP A 15 4.12 -1.67 -3.40
C ASP A 15 4.84 -0.32 -3.40
N LEU A 16 4.09 0.73 -3.09
CA LEU A 16 4.54 2.12 -3.15
C LEU A 16 5.11 2.53 -1.79
N GLY A 17 6.30 3.13 -1.80
CA GLY A 17 6.97 3.64 -0.61
C GLY A 17 7.34 2.54 0.38
N TYR A 18 8.03 1.50 -0.07
CA TYR A 18 8.38 0.33 0.75
C TYR A 18 9.37 0.66 1.89
N GLY A 19 9.97 1.86 1.88
CA GLY A 19 10.80 2.34 2.98
C GLY A 19 12.25 1.90 2.87
N ALA A 20 12.96 1.86 4.01
CA ALA A 20 14.42 1.68 4.03
C ALA A 20 14.88 0.32 3.52
N LEU A 21 14.08 -0.74 3.71
CA LEU A 21 14.41 -2.11 3.33
C LEU A 21 13.24 -2.75 2.58
N PRO A 22 13.50 -3.62 1.58
CA PRO A 22 12.46 -4.20 0.72
C PRO A 22 11.70 -5.37 1.35
N VAL A 23 11.93 -5.67 2.64
CA VAL A 23 11.46 -6.90 3.30
C VAL A 23 9.95 -7.08 3.14
N THR A 24 9.17 -6.02 3.38
CA THR A 24 7.71 -6.06 3.28
C THR A 24 7.22 -6.28 1.85
N THR A 25 7.92 -5.75 0.84
CA THR A 25 7.60 -5.97 -0.58
C THR A 25 7.90 -7.41 -1.01
N LEU A 26 9.05 -7.97 -0.59
CA LEU A 26 9.41 -9.35 -0.87
C LEU A 26 8.42 -10.32 -0.22
N GLU A 27 8.07 -10.06 1.03
CA GLU A 27 7.05 -10.78 1.77
C GLU A 27 5.66 -10.70 1.13
N LEU A 28 5.28 -9.52 0.62
CA LEU A 28 4.04 -9.33 -0.14
C LEU A 28 4.06 -10.22 -1.39
N ALA A 29 5.16 -10.21 -2.16
CA ALA A 29 5.29 -11.02 -3.37
C ALA A 29 5.14 -12.52 -3.08
N ALA A 30 5.86 -13.04 -2.07
CA ALA A 30 5.75 -14.44 -1.67
C ALA A 30 4.31 -14.83 -1.28
N ARG A 31 3.59 -13.97 -0.56
CA ARG A 31 2.18 -14.22 -0.20
C ARG A 31 1.26 -14.17 -1.43
N LEU A 32 1.49 -13.26 -2.36
CA LEU A 32 0.66 -13.13 -3.57
C LEU A 32 0.87 -14.29 -4.55
N GLN A 33 2.07 -14.86 -4.63
CA GLN A 33 2.36 -16.04 -5.46
C GLN A 33 1.49 -17.25 -5.07
N SER A 34 1.12 -17.39 -3.79
CA SER A 34 0.16 -18.41 -3.34
C SER A 34 -1.27 -18.22 -3.85
N VAL A 35 -1.62 -17.00 -4.28
CA VAL A 35 -2.93 -16.66 -4.85
C VAL A 35 -2.90 -16.79 -6.37
N ARG A 36 -1.81 -16.34 -6.98
CA ARG A 36 -1.61 -16.29 -8.43
C ARG A 36 -0.12 -16.36 -8.75
N THR A 37 0.29 -17.41 -9.46
CA THR A 37 1.71 -17.77 -9.67
C THR A 37 2.45 -16.83 -10.62
N ASP A 38 1.76 -16.21 -11.58
CA ASP A 38 2.31 -15.26 -12.57
C ASP A 38 2.22 -13.79 -12.09
N VAL A 39 1.96 -13.54 -10.80
CA VAL A 39 1.90 -12.18 -10.25
C VAL A 39 3.25 -11.48 -10.38
N ARG A 40 3.24 -10.27 -10.92
CA ARG A 40 4.42 -9.40 -10.98
C ARG A 40 4.31 -8.36 -9.87
N VAL A 41 5.36 -8.23 -9.06
CA VAL A 41 5.41 -7.23 -7.99
C VAL A 41 6.53 -6.24 -8.26
N VAL A 42 6.19 -4.95 -8.18
CA VAL A 42 7.14 -3.85 -8.29
C VAL A 42 7.14 -3.04 -7.00
N GLY A 43 8.29 -2.93 -6.34
CA GLY A 43 8.52 -1.96 -5.27
C GLY A 43 8.92 -0.62 -5.85
N LEU A 44 8.19 0.44 -5.52
CA LEU A 44 8.53 1.81 -5.90
C LEU A 44 8.95 2.62 -4.68
N GLU A 45 10.02 3.40 -4.82
CA GLU A 45 10.52 4.28 -3.77
C GLU A 45 11.11 5.55 -4.40
N ILE A 46 11.02 6.68 -3.68
CA ILE A 46 11.46 7.99 -4.18
C ILE A 46 12.96 8.26 -3.93
N HIS A 47 13.58 7.49 -3.03
CA HIS A 47 15.00 7.62 -2.71
C HIS A 47 15.85 6.64 -3.52
N PRO A 48 16.75 7.11 -4.39
CA PRO A 48 17.53 6.24 -5.26
C PRO A 48 18.42 5.26 -4.48
N ASP A 49 18.97 5.68 -3.35
CA ASP A 49 19.82 4.82 -2.50
C ASP A 49 19.04 3.61 -1.96
N ARG A 50 17.78 3.82 -1.55
CA ARG A 50 16.90 2.74 -1.10
C ARG A 50 16.53 1.78 -2.24
N VAL A 51 16.43 2.28 -3.46
CA VAL A 51 16.23 1.45 -4.66
C VAL A 51 17.47 0.60 -4.96
N ALA A 52 18.66 1.17 -4.83
CA ALA A 52 19.91 0.43 -4.99
C ALA A 52 20.02 -0.70 -3.96
N THR A 53 19.85 -0.38 -2.66
CA THR A 53 19.84 -1.38 -1.58
C THR A 53 18.80 -2.47 -1.81
N ALA A 54 17.58 -2.10 -2.24
CA ALA A 54 16.53 -3.08 -2.49
C ALA A 54 16.89 -4.07 -3.61
N ARG A 55 17.52 -3.59 -4.70
CA ARG A 55 17.96 -4.44 -5.82
C ARG A 55 19.05 -5.42 -5.41
N GLU A 56 19.99 -4.99 -4.57
CA GLU A 56 21.04 -5.86 -4.03
C GLU A 56 20.44 -6.95 -3.13
N MET A 57 19.52 -6.56 -2.24
CA MET A 57 18.86 -7.49 -1.32
C MET A 57 17.88 -8.44 -2.01
N ALA A 58 17.32 -8.07 -3.16
CA ALA A 58 16.37 -8.90 -3.89
C ALA A 58 16.97 -10.25 -4.31
N GLY A 59 18.30 -10.33 -4.50
CA GLY A 59 19.05 -11.59 -4.47
C GLY A 59 18.55 -12.74 -5.36
N GLY A 60 17.89 -12.43 -6.48
CA GLY A 60 17.30 -13.42 -7.40
C GLY A 60 15.78 -13.62 -7.27
N SER A 61 15.08 -12.85 -6.44
CA SER A 61 13.62 -12.79 -6.44
C SER A 61 13.08 -12.20 -7.75
N ASP A 62 11.86 -12.58 -8.15
CA ASP A 62 11.15 -12.00 -9.29
C ASP A 62 10.57 -10.59 -9.02
N VAL A 63 10.89 -9.99 -7.87
CA VAL A 63 10.44 -8.64 -7.50
C VAL A 63 11.34 -7.59 -8.14
N HIS A 64 10.74 -6.64 -8.85
CA HIS A 64 11.47 -5.53 -9.43
C HIS A 64 11.41 -4.29 -8.53
N PHE A 65 12.52 -3.57 -8.42
CA PHE A 65 12.59 -2.31 -7.68
C PHE A 65 12.95 -1.16 -8.61
N ALA A 66 12.20 -0.07 -8.53
CA ALA A 66 12.38 1.09 -9.39
C ALA A 66 12.12 2.41 -8.65
N LEU A 67 12.70 3.49 -9.19
CA LEU A 67 12.42 4.84 -8.73
C LEU A 67 11.02 5.25 -9.18
N GLY A 68 10.19 5.73 -8.25
CA GLY A 68 8.84 6.20 -8.57
C GLY A 68 8.04 6.62 -7.35
N GLY A 69 7.03 7.45 -7.58
CA GLY A 69 6.07 7.97 -6.62
C GLY A 69 4.63 7.68 -7.02
N PHE A 70 3.72 8.63 -6.76
CA PHE A 70 2.28 8.48 -7.01
C PHE A 70 1.93 8.32 -8.49
N GLU A 71 2.81 8.72 -9.41
CA GLU A 71 2.71 8.47 -10.85
C GLU A 71 3.03 7.01 -11.25
N LEU A 72 3.39 6.18 -10.27
CA LEU A 72 3.65 4.76 -10.37
C LEU A 72 4.73 4.40 -11.40
N ALA A 73 5.71 5.29 -11.61
CA ALA A 73 6.74 5.13 -12.65
C ALA A 73 6.16 4.84 -14.06
N GLY A 74 4.94 5.30 -14.34
CA GLY A 74 4.26 5.01 -15.60
C GLY A 74 3.69 3.58 -15.72
N LEU A 75 3.69 2.80 -14.65
CA LEU A 75 3.05 1.48 -14.63
C LEU A 75 1.52 1.58 -14.64
N ARG A 76 0.87 0.45 -14.92
CA ARG A 76 -0.59 0.29 -14.81
C ARG A 76 -0.99 -0.95 -14.00
N PRO A 77 -0.86 -0.92 -12.67
CA PRO A 77 -1.13 -2.08 -11.83
C PRO A 77 -2.63 -2.32 -11.63
N VAL A 78 -2.97 -3.56 -11.31
CA VAL A 78 -4.31 -3.95 -10.83
C VAL A 78 -4.47 -3.78 -9.32
N LEU A 79 -3.36 -3.64 -8.60
CA LEU A 79 -3.35 -3.36 -7.17
C LEU A 79 -2.17 -2.47 -6.81
N VAL A 80 -2.42 -1.38 -6.09
CA VAL A 80 -1.40 -0.57 -5.43
C VAL A 80 -1.57 -0.73 -3.93
N ARG A 81 -0.48 -1.03 -3.22
CA ARG A 81 -0.39 -0.95 -1.77
C ARG A 81 0.47 0.25 -1.40
N ALA A 82 -0.05 1.12 -0.54
CA ALA A 82 0.66 2.29 -0.03
C ALA A 82 0.46 2.36 1.50
N PHE A 83 1.30 1.66 2.25
CA PHE A 83 1.23 1.66 3.72
C PHE A 83 2.23 2.63 4.31
N ASN A 84 1.77 3.50 5.23
CA ASN A 84 2.54 4.56 5.89
C ASN A 84 3.11 5.63 4.96
N VAL A 85 2.78 5.61 3.66
CA VAL A 85 3.26 6.58 2.67
C VAL A 85 2.62 7.95 2.87
N LEU A 86 1.28 8.01 2.90
CA LEU A 86 0.55 9.28 2.95
C LEU A 86 0.59 9.94 4.35
N ARG A 87 1.05 9.22 5.38
CA ARG A 87 1.11 9.71 6.76
C ARG A 87 2.02 10.94 6.92
N GLN A 88 3.07 11.03 6.10
CA GLN A 88 4.04 12.12 6.13
C GLN A 88 3.58 13.38 5.35
N TYR A 89 2.49 13.29 4.59
CA TYR A 89 1.93 14.40 3.82
C TYR A 89 0.88 15.15 4.64
N PRO A 90 0.57 16.41 4.29
CA PRO A 90 -0.58 17.09 4.85
C PRO A 90 -1.88 16.50 4.30
N VAL A 91 -3.01 16.68 5.01
CA VAL A 91 -4.27 15.98 4.69
C VAL A 91 -4.85 16.39 3.34
N GLU A 92 -4.68 17.65 2.98
CA GLU A 92 -5.08 18.25 1.72
C GLU A 92 -4.34 17.68 0.50
N ALA A 93 -3.19 17.02 0.69
CA ALA A 93 -2.44 16.36 -0.38
C ALA A 93 -2.99 14.96 -0.71
N VAL A 94 -3.78 14.35 0.19
CA VAL A 94 -4.29 12.98 0.01
C VAL A 94 -5.18 12.85 -1.25
N PRO A 95 -6.15 13.74 -1.51
CA PRO A 95 -7.00 13.64 -2.70
C PRO A 95 -6.20 13.67 -4.01
N GLU A 96 -5.18 14.53 -4.12
CA GLU A 96 -4.35 14.61 -5.33
C GLU A 96 -3.48 13.36 -5.53
N ALA A 97 -2.89 12.84 -4.45
CA ALA A 97 -2.12 11.60 -4.49
C ALA A 97 -2.99 10.42 -4.93
N TRP A 98 -4.19 10.28 -4.34
CA TRP A 98 -5.17 9.28 -4.73
C TRP A 98 -5.58 9.41 -6.20
N ALA A 99 -5.91 10.63 -6.66
CA ALA A 99 -6.27 10.87 -8.04
C ALA A 99 -5.14 10.50 -9.01
N THR A 100 -3.89 10.81 -8.65
CA THR A 100 -2.70 10.48 -9.47
C THR A 100 -2.49 8.99 -9.61
N MET A 101 -2.54 8.23 -8.50
CA MET A 101 -2.43 6.78 -8.55
C MET A 101 -3.61 6.15 -9.30
N THR A 102 -4.83 6.63 -9.07
CA THR A 102 -6.07 6.07 -9.66
C THR A 102 -6.06 6.19 -11.18
N ARG A 103 -5.57 7.30 -11.74
CA ARG A 103 -5.42 7.49 -13.19
C ARG A 103 -4.46 6.50 -13.86
N ARG A 104 -3.61 5.83 -13.08
CA ARG A 104 -2.65 4.84 -13.58
C ARG A 104 -3.19 3.41 -13.50
N LEU A 105 -4.20 3.13 -12.68
CA LEU A 105 -4.71 1.76 -12.50
C LEU A 105 -5.13 1.12 -13.83
N ALA A 106 -4.90 -0.19 -13.94
CA ALA A 106 -5.58 -1.01 -14.94
C ALA A 106 -7.10 -1.01 -14.69
N PRO A 107 -7.93 -1.31 -15.70
CA PRO A 107 -9.38 -1.40 -15.52
C PRO A 107 -9.76 -2.33 -14.36
N GLY A 108 -10.60 -1.83 -13.44
CA GLY A 108 -11.00 -2.56 -12.22
C GLY A 108 -9.90 -2.69 -11.15
N GLY A 109 -8.79 -1.98 -11.31
CA GLY A 109 -7.70 -1.94 -10.32
C GLY A 109 -8.10 -1.25 -9.02
N LEU A 110 -7.33 -1.51 -7.96
CA LEU A 110 -7.61 -1.01 -6.61
C LEU A 110 -6.37 -0.37 -5.98
N ILE A 111 -6.59 0.56 -5.05
CA ILE A 111 -5.55 1.10 -4.16
C ILE A 111 -5.89 0.74 -2.72
N VAL A 112 -4.87 0.35 -1.96
CA VAL A 112 -4.94 0.21 -0.50
C VAL A 112 -4.04 1.28 0.10
N ASP A 113 -4.66 2.33 0.65
CA ASP A 113 -3.97 3.37 1.41
C ASP A 113 -4.11 3.07 2.90
N GLY A 114 -2.99 2.68 3.52
CA GLY A 114 -2.97 2.13 4.86
C GLY A 114 -2.01 2.84 5.79
N THR A 115 -2.26 2.70 7.08
CA THR A 115 -1.33 3.06 8.14
C THR A 115 -1.22 1.89 9.11
N CYS A 116 -0.01 1.59 9.57
CA CYS A 116 0.25 0.59 10.58
C CYS A 116 1.24 1.07 11.64
N ASP A 117 1.22 0.44 12.81
CA ASP A 117 2.33 0.53 13.75
C ASP A 117 3.54 -0.27 13.27
N GLU A 118 4.66 -0.07 13.96
CA GLU A 118 5.99 -0.53 13.56
C GLU A 118 6.08 -2.07 13.55
N LEU A 119 5.25 -2.72 14.36
CA LEU A 119 5.15 -4.18 14.46
C LEU A 119 4.02 -4.76 13.59
N GLY A 120 3.20 -3.93 12.95
CA GLY A 120 2.02 -4.37 12.20
C GLY A 120 0.88 -4.96 13.05
N ARG A 121 0.87 -4.68 14.35
CA ARG A 121 -0.17 -5.11 15.30
C ARG A 121 -1.42 -4.25 15.26
N ARG A 122 -1.33 -3.02 14.74
CA ARG A 122 -2.46 -2.10 14.59
C ARG A 122 -2.41 -1.49 13.22
N CYS A 123 -3.42 -1.76 12.40
CA CYS A 123 -3.47 -1.37 11.00
C CYS A 123 -4.86 -0.86 10.65
N CYS A 124 -4.95 0.28 9.98
CA CYS A 124 -6.18 0.71 9.32
C CYS A 124 -5.88 1.08 7.87
N TRP A 125 -6.81 0.80 6.95
CA TRP A 125 -6.65 1.17 5.55
C TRP A 125 -7.97 1.48 4.87
N VAL A 126 -7.92 2.40 3.92
CA VAL A 126 -8.99 2.66 2.96
C VAL A 126 -8.68 1.87 1.68
N LEU A 127 -9.70 1.16 1.19
CA LEU A 127 -9.70 0.60 -0.15
C LEU A 127 -10.32 1.61 -1.11
N LEU A 128 -9.67 1.87 -2.23
CA LEU A 128 -10.17 2.72 -3.30
C LEU A 128 -10.30 1.95 -4.59
N ASP A 129 -11.31 2.33 -5.38
CA ASP A 129 -11.44 2.00 -6.79
C ASP A 129 -11.36 3.26 -7.65
N ALA A 130 -11.72 3.13 -8.94
CA ALA A 130 -11.70 4.24 -9.89
C ALA A 130 -12.66 5.41 -9.55
N HIS A 131 -13.65 5.17 -8.68
CA HIS A 131 -14.68 6.13 -8.30
C HIS A 131 -14.45 6.73 -6.91
N GLY A 132 -13.58 6.13 -6.09
CA GLY A 132 -13.17 6.69 -4.80
C GLY A 132 -13.09 5.63 -3.70
N PRO A 133 -13.22 6.05 -2.42
CA PRO A 133 -13.21 5.14 -1.28
C PRO A 133 -14.38 4.15 -1.31
N VAL A 134 -14.08 2.87 -1.14
CA VAL A 134 -15.05 1.76 -1.13
C VAL A 134 -15.29 1.24 0.28
N SER A 135 -14.23 1.14 1.08
CA SER A 135 -14.32 0.61 2.45
C SER A 135 -13.19 1.10 3.33
N LEU A 136 -13.45 1.26 4.62
CA LEU A 136 -12.44 1.35 5.67
C LEU A 136 -12.32 -0.02 6.36
N THR A 137 -11.10 -0.51 6.52
CA THR A 137 -10.82 -1.71 7.33
C THR A 137 -9.95 -1.33 8.52
N LEU A 138 -10.28 -1.87 9.68
CA LEU A 138 -9.47 -1.80 10.89
C LEU A 138 -9.07 -3.23 11.28
N ALA A 139 -7.79 -3.46 11.52
CA ALA A 139 -7.25 -4.74 11.92
C ALA A 139 -6.27 -4.55 13.07
N CYS A 140 -6.38 -5.40 14.09
CA CYS A 140 -5.47 -5.39 15.22
C CYS A 140 -5.17 -6.79 15.73
N ASP A 141 -4.03 -6.92 16.40
CA ASP A 141 -3.81 -7.95 17.41
C ASP A 141 -4.67 -7.60 18.64
N PRO A 142 -5.67 -8.44 19.01
CA PRO A 142 -6.53 -8.17 20.17
C PRO A 142 -5.77 -8.07 21.49
N PHE A 143 -4.56 -8.65 21.58
CA PHE A 143 -3.70 -8.54 22.76
C PHE A 143 -2.75 -7.34 22.69
N GLY A 144 -2.74 -6.61 21.58
CA GLY A 144 -1.93 -5.41 21.34
C GLY A 144 -2.68 -4.09 21.54
N ILE A 145 -3.91 -4.13 22.06
CA ILE A 145 -4.74 -2.96 22.36
C ILE A 145 -5.38 -3.11 23.74
N GLU A 146 -5.58 -2.00 24.45
CA GLU A 146 -6.36 -1.97 25.68
C GLU A 146 -7.84 -1.75 25.38
N ARG A 147 -8.15 -0.95 24.36
CA ARG A 147 -9.51 -0.63 23.91
C ARG A 147 -9.57 -0.52 22.38
N PRO A 148 -10.73 -0.78 21.76
CA PRO A 148 -10.88 -0.67 20.30
C PRO A 148 -10.48 0.70 19.72
N SER A 149 -10.66 1.78 20.49
CA SER A 149 -10.28 3.15 20.10
C SER A 149 -8.78 3.35 19.90
N ASP A 150 -7.93 2.46 20.39
CA ASP A 150 -6.47 2.56 20.23
C ASP A 150 -6.04 2.43 18.75
N LEU A 151 -6.93 1.93 17.89
CA LEU A 151 -6.75 1.92 16.44
C LEU A 151 -6.86 3.31 15.80
N ALA A 152 -7.49 4.27 16.49
CA ALA A 152 -7.71 5.61 15.96
C ALA A 152 -6.39 6.35 15.64
N GLU A 153 -5.33 6.06 16.39
CA GLU A 153 -3.97 6.58 16.15
C GLU A 153 -3.36 6.12 14.81
N ARG A 154 -3.90 5.03 14.25
CA ARG A 154 -3.47 4.42 12.99
C ARG A 154 -4.51 4.57 11.89
N LEU A 155 -5.50 5.45 12.07
CA LEU A 155 -6.39 5.84 10.96
C LEU A 155 -5.57 6.39 9.78
N PRO A 156 -5.96 6.10 8.53
CA PRO A 156 -5.30 6.67 7.36
C PRO A 156 -5.34 8.19 7.39
N LYS A 157 -4.41 8.84 6.68
CA LYS A 157 -4.21 10.29 6.76
C LYS A 157 -5.49 11.10 6.52
N VAL A 158 -6.37 10.63 5.63
CA VAL A 158 -7.67 11.24 5.34
C VAL A 158 -8.66 11.24 6.52
N LEU A 159 -8.49 10.34 7.49
CA LEU A 159 -9.40 10.16 8.64
C LEU A 159 -8.77 10.56 9.98
N ILE A 160 -7.45 10.54 10.12
CA ILE A 160 -6.80 10.72 11.43
C ILE A 160 -7.10 12.07 12.09
N HIS A 161 -7.41 13.10 11.30
CA HIS A 161 -7.79 14.44 11.79
C HIS A 161 -9.19 14.48 12.43
N HIS A 162 -10.00 13.44 12.21
CA HIS A 162 -11.31 13.26 12.84
C HIS A 162 -11.23 12.47 14.15
N ASN A 163 -10.04 12.00 14.55
CA ASN A 163 -9.84 11.40 15.87
C ASN A 163 -9.83 12.49 16.96
N VAL A 164 -11.02 12.90 17.38
CA VAL A 164 -11.25 13.91 18.41
C VAL A 164 -11.68 13.21 19.70
N ALA A 165 -11.08 13.58 20.84
CA ALA A 165 -11.41 12.98 22.12
C ALA A 165 -12.91 13.11 22.42
N GLY A 166 -13.58 11.97 22.64
CA GLY A 166 -15.01 11.90 22.97
C GLY A 166 -15.95 11.74 21.76
N GLN A 167 -15.42 11.56 20.55
CA GLN A 167 -16.17 11.20 19.34
C GLN A 167 -15.94 9.73 18.95
#